data_AF-A0A965GAX8-F1
#
_entry.id   AF-A0A965GAX8-F1
#
_cell.length_a   1.000
_cell.length_b   1.000
_cell.length_c   1.000
_cell.angle_alpha   90.00
_cell.angle_beta   90.00
_cell.angle_gamma   90.00
#
_symmetry.space_group_name_H-M   'P 1'
#
loop_
_entity.id
_entity.type
_entity.pdbx_description
1 polymer ?
#
loop_
_entity_poly.entity_id
_entity_poly.type
_entity_poly.pdbx_seq_one_letter_code
_entity_poly.pdbx_strand_id
1 'polypeptide(L)'
;MRVKMTKAIAGWHHVYSGKVRDLYESDDANLSHLILVVASNRVSAFDRILEPEIPNKGAYLTKLTNFWFEKLSVPNHISNEVPVPQEVLGRAMVCKKLEMFPIECVVRGYISGSGYKDYLATGEICGNKLPAGLNFGDKLPEPIFTPAYKAELGEHDENITYEKVVEIVGEEHADA
;
A
#
# COMPACT_ATOMS: atom_id res chain seq x y z
N MET A 1 -28.82 -6.19 -3.50
CA MET A 1 -27.38 -5.91 -3.74
C MET A 1 -26.71 -7.24 -3.98
N ARG A 2 -26.36 -7.58 -5.24
CA ARG A 2 -25.75 -8.89 -5.55
C ARG A 2 -24.27 -8.81 -5.15
N VAL A 3 -23.89 -9.49 -4.06
CA VAL A 3 -22.49 -9.80 -3.80
C VAL A 3 -22.00 -10.60 -5.02
N LYS A 4 -21.15 -10.00 -5.85
CA LYS A 4 -20.43 -10.75 -6.88
C LYS A 4 -19.56 -11.74 -6.11
N MET A 5 -19.98 -13.00 -6.09
CA MET A 5 -19.16 -14.11 -5.57
C MET A 5 -17.79 -14.01 -6.24
N THR A 6 -16.75 -13.75 -5.44
CA THR A 6 -15.37 -13.93 -5.88
C THR A 6 -15.26 -15.36 -6.40
N LYS A 7 -14.79 -15.51 -7.63
CA LYS A 7 -14.61 -16.83 -8.25
C LYS A 7 -13.74 -17.66 -7.30
N ALA A 8 -14.17 -18.87 -6.96
CA ALA A 8 -13.36 -19.77 -6.14
C ALA A 8 -11.98 -19.95 -6.78
N ILE A 9 -10.93 -19.90 -5.96
CA ILE A 9 -9.55 -20.09 -6.39
C ILE A 9 -9.11 -21.43 -5.77
N ALA A 10 -8.79 -22.42 -6.60
CA ALA A 10 -8.49 -23.76 -6.08
C ALA A 10 -7.28 -23.75 -5.13
N GLY A 11 -7.45 -24.28 -3.92
CA GLY A 11 -6.40 -24.35 -2.89
C GLY A 11 -6.17 -23.05 -2.11
N TRP A 12 -7.04 -22.06 -2.28
CA TRP A 12 -6.97 -20.77 -1.60
C TRP A 12 -8.35 -20.31 -1.13
N HIS A 13 -8.51 -20.01 0.16
CA HIS A 13 -9.75 -19.46 0.71
C HIS A 13 -9.60 -17.97 1.01
N HIS A 14 -10.68 -17.23 0.75
CA HIS A 14 -10.73 -15.78 0.96
C HIS A 14 -10.73 -15.45 2.45
N VAL A 15 -9.91 -14.48 2.86
CA VAL A 15 -9.83 -14.03 4.26
C VAL A 15 -10.08 -12.54 4.46
N TYR A 16 -9.82 -11.71 3.44
CA TYR A 16 -9.96 -10.26 3.58
C TYR A 16 -10.22 -9.56 2.24
N SER A 17 -11.07 -8.54 2.27
CA SER A 17 -11.31 -7.64 1.14
C SER A 17 -11.03 -6.21 1.55
N GLY A 18 -9.94 -5.65 1.01
CA GLY A 18 -9.69 -4.22 1.05
C GLY A 18 -10.42 -3.49 -0.10
N LYS A 19 -10.25 -2.17 -0.15
CA LYS A 19 -10.85 -1.30 -1.19
C LYS A 19 -10.60 -1.84 -2.60
N VAL A 20 -9.38 -2.27 -2.89
CA VAL A 20 -8.95 -2.67 -4.25
C VAL A 20 -8.24 -4.02 -4.35
N ARG A 21 -7.95 -4.69 -3.22
CA ARG A 21 -7.26 -5.97 -3.18
C ARG A 21 -8.03 -6.95 -2.31
N ASP A 22 -8.02 -8.21 -2.71
CA ASP A 22 -8.55 -9.34 -1.93
C ASP A 22 -7.37 -10.24 -1.52
N LEU A 23 -7.40 -10.76 -0.29
CA LEU A 23 -6.38 -11.65 0.26
C LEU A 23 -6.96 -13.04 0.45
N TYR A 24 -6.15 -14.05 0.13
CA TYR A 24 -6.50 -15.45 0.30
C TYR A 24 -5.36 -16.20 0.99
N GLU A 25 -5.71 -17.11 1.88
CA GLU A 25 -4.76 -18.01 2.53
C GLU A 25 -4.80 -19.38 1.85
N SER A 26 -3.67 -20.09 1.88
CA SER A 26 -3.62 -21.43 1.30
C SER A 26 -4.39 -22.43 2.17
N ASP A 27 -5.07 -23.37 1.52
CA ASP A 27 -5.70 -24.50 2.19
C ASP A 27 -4.67 -25.56 2.63
N ASP A 28 -3.44 -25.49 2.11
CA ASP A 28 -2.32 -26.35 2.53
C ASP A 28 -1.61 -25.73 3.75
N ALA A 29 -1.65 -26.44 4.87
CA ALA A 29 -1.01 -26.01 6.12
C ALA A 29 0.50 -25.79 5.97
N ASN A 30 1.17 -26.49 5.03
CA ASN A 30 2.59 -26.31 4.76
C ASN A 30 2.91 -25.00 4.03
N LEU A 31 1.88 -24.30 3.53
CA LEU A 31 1.99 -23.00 2.85
C LEU A 31 1.35 -21.87 3.66
N SER A 32 1.16 -22.08 4.97
CA SER A 32 0.53 -21.10 5.88
C SER A 32 1.31 -19.79 6.03
N HIS A 33 2.60 -19.79 5.69
CA HIS A 33 3.47 -18.60 5.59
C HIS A 33 3.25 -17.81 4.29
N LEU A 34 2.42 -18.29 3.37
CA LEU A 34 2.09 -17.62 2.11
C LEU A 34 0.70 -16.98 2.13
N ILE A 35 0.54 -15.95 1.33
CA ILE A 35 -0.73 -15.25 1.09
C ILE A 35 -0.83 -14.90 -0.39
N LEU A 36 -2.01 -15.13 -0.97
CA LEU A 36 -2.30 -14.74 -2.34
C LEU A 36 -2.96 -13.36 -2.33
N VAL A 37 -2.28 -12.40 -2.96
CA VAL A 37 -2.74 -11.01 -3.09
C VAL A 37 -3.36 -10.83 -4.47
N VAL A 38 -4.68 -10.65 -4.54
CA VAL A 38 -5.41 -10.50 -5.81
C VAL A 38 -5.83 -9.05 -6.03
N ALA A 39 -5.35 -8.42 -7.10
CA ALA A 39 -5.74 -7.07 -7.49
C ALA A 39 -7.08 -7.08 -8.23
N SER A 40 -8.05 -6.33 -7.71
CA SER A 40 -9.37 -6.17 -8.33
C SER A 40 -9.39 -5.05 -9.37
N ASN A 41 -10.47 -4.99 -10.13
CA ASN A 41 -10.77 -3.86 -11.02
C ASN A 41 -11.49 -2.71 -10.30
N ARG A 42 -11.76 -2.86 -8.99
CA ARG A 42 -12.37 -1.83 -8.16
C ARG A 42 -11.46 -0.61 -8.08
N VAL A 43 -12.06 0.56 -8.00
CA VAL A 43 -11.41 1.85 -7.79
C VAL A 43 -12.12 2.54 -6.64
N SER A 44 -11.39 3.32 -5.85
CA SER A 44 -11.96 4.09 -4.75
C SER A 44 -11.54 5.54 -4.83
N ALA A 45 -12.45 6.44 -4.49
CA ALA A 45 -12.19 7.86 -4.28
C ALA A 45 -12.99 8.33 -3.05
N PHE A 46 -12.41 9.25 -2.26
CA PHE A 46 -13.03 9.76 -1.03
C PHE A 46 -13.56 8.64 -0.13
N ASP A 47 -12.76 7.60 0.05
CA ASP A 47 -13.08 6.40 0.86
C ASP A 47 -14.32 5.61 0.45
N ARG A 48 -14.80 5.80 -0.78
CA ARG A 48 -15.88 5.02 -1.37
C ARG A 48 -15.40 4.21 -2.57
N ILE A 49 -15.80 2.95 -2.66
CA ILE A 49 -15.63 2.13 -3.87
C ILE A 49 -16.62 2.64 -4.92
N LEU A 50 -16.12 2.88 -6.14
CA LEU A 50 -16.91 3.43 -7.24
C LEU A 50 -17.40 2.32 -8.18
N GLU A 51 -18.50 2.62 -8.86
CA GLU A 51 -19.04 1.82 -9.95
C GLU A 51 -19.17 2.68 -11.23
N PRO A 52 -18.95 2.11 -12.43
CA PRO A 52 -18.48 0.75 -12.68
C PRO A 52 -16.99 0.55 -12.34
N GLU A 53 -16.55 -0.70 -12.25
CA GLU A 53 -15.12 -1.05 -12.15
C GLU A 53 -14.35 -0.60 -13.40
N ILE A 54 -13.02 -0.43 -13.27
CA ILE A 54 -12.14 -0.11 -14.40
C ILE A 54 -11.60 -1.42 -15.00
N PRO A 55 -12.00 -1.80 -16.23
CA PRO A 55 -11.54 -3.04 -16.85
C PRO A 55 -10.02 -3.15 -16.88
N ASN A 56 -9.49 -4.34 -16.58
CA ASN A 56 -8.07 -4.69 -16.55
C ASN A 56 -7.19 -3.90 -15.57
N LYS A 57 -7.75 -2.99 -14.75
CA LYS A 57 -6.97 -2.23 -13.75
C LYS A 57 -6.15 -3.14 -12.83
N GLY A 58 -6.73 -4.23 -12.34
CA GLY A 58 -6.02 -5.16 -11.47
C GLY A 58 -4.76 -5.72 -12.13
N ALA A 59 -4.87 -6.16 -13.38
CA ALA A 59 -3.75 -6.73 -14.14
C ALA A 59 -2.65 -5.68 -14.43
N TYR A 60 -3.03 -4.46 -14.80
CA TYR A 60 -2.05 -3.40 -15.04
C TYR A 60 -1.30 -2.99 -13.77
N LEU A 61 -2.00 -2.91 -12.63
CA LEU A 61 -1.35 -2.59 -11.36
C LEU A 61 -0.44 -3.71 -10.86
N THR A 62 -0.82 -4.98 -11.06
CA THR A 62 0.06 -6.12 -10.79
C THR A 62 1.31 -6.07 -11.67
N LYS A 63 1.17 -5.80 -12.97
CA LYS A 63 2.32 -5.65 -13.88
C LYS A 63 3.25 -4.50 -13.46
N LEU A 64 2.69 -3.36 -13.07
CA LEU A 64 3.47 -2.21 -12.58
C LEU A 64 4.19 -2.54 -11.26
N THR A 65 3.55 -3.28 -10.37
CA THR A 65 4.15 -3.74 -9.11
C THR A 65 5.34 -4.65 -9.38
N ASN A 66 5.18 -5.67 -10.24
CA ASN A 66 6.28 -6.58 -10.61
C ASN A 66 7.44 -5.84 -11.27
N PHE A 67 7.15 -4.87 -12.17
CA PHE A 67 8.18 -4.02 -12.77
C PHE A 67 9.02 -3.30 -11.70
N TRP A 68 8.39 -2.75 -10.66
CA TRP A 68 9.14 -2.06 -9.59
C TRP A 68 9.93 -3.03 -8.71
N PHE A 69 9.39 -4.21 -8.39
CA PHE A 69 10.15 -5.22 -7.66
C PHE A 69 11.35 -5.74 -8.45
N GLU A 70 11.27 -5.82 -9.78
CA GLU A 70 12.42 -6.16 -10.63
C GLU A 70 13.45 -5.03 -10.71
N LYS A 71 13.02 -3.77 -10.57
CA LYS A 71 13.89 -2.59 -10.68
C LYS A 71 14.60 -2.21 -9.38
N LEU A 72 13.97 -2.47 -8.24
CA LEU A 72 14.49 -2.08 -6.94
C LEU A 72 15.26 -3.25 -6.31
N SER A 73 16.49 -2.99 -5.87
CA SER A 73 17.35 -3.99 -5.24
C SER A 73 17.06 -4.19 -3.74
N VAL A 74 15.80 -4.03 -3.33
CA VAL A 74 15.37 -4.20 -1.94
C VAL A 74 14.63 -5.54 -1.77
N PRO A 75 14.83 -6.25 -0.64
CA PRO A 75 14.02 -7.41 -0.31
C PRO A 75 12.54 -7.06 -0.36
N ASN A 76 11.74 -7.98 -0.91
CA ASN A 76 10.29 -7.81 -0.98
C ASN A 76 9.58 -9.12 -0.66
N HIS A 77 8.26 -9.04 -0.52
CA HIS A 77 7.46 -10.15 -0.06
C HIS A 77 7.10 -11.18 -1.12
N ILE A 78 7.48 -11.04 -2.40
CA ILE A 78 7.10 -12.04 -3.42
C ILE A 78 7.71 -13.40 -3.07
N SER A 79 6.91 -14.46 -3.21
CA SER A 79 7.38 -15.84 -3.14
C SER A 79 7.14 -16.55 -4.47
N ASN A 80 8.11 -17.39 -4.86
CA ASN A 80 8.05 -18.25 -6.03
C ASN A 80 7.96 -19.74 -5.66
N GLU A 81 7.67 -20.05 -4.39
CA GLU A 81 7.55 -21.45 -3.91
C GLU A 81 6.43 -22.21 -4.62
N VAL A 82 5.35 -21.50 -5.00
CA VAL A 82 4.23 -22.04 -5.76
C VAL A 82 3.80 -21.06 -6.86
N PRO A 83 3.26 -21.55 -7.99
CA PRO A 83 2.78 -20.68 -9.06
C PRO A 83 1.50 -19.94 -8.64
N VAL A 84 1.26 -18.78 -9.26
CA VAL A 84 -0.02 -18.07 -9.14
C VAL A 84 -1.14 -18.92 -9.79
N PRO A 85 -2.30 -19.10 -9.13
CA PRO A 85 -3.41 -19.86 -9.69
C PRO A 85 -3.93 -19.32 -11.02
N GLN A 86 -4.37 -20.21 -11.91
CA GLN A 86 -4.77 -19.88 -13.28
C GLN A 86 -5.98 -18.92 -13.32
N GLU A 87 -6.87 -18.99 -12.33
CA GLU A 87 -8.09 -18.20 -12.20
C GLU A 87 -7.81 -16.70 -11.99
N VAL A 88 -6.63 -16.36 -11.48
CA VAL A 88 -6.21 -14.98 -11.17
C VAL A 88 -4.88 -14.61 -11.81
N LEU A 89 -4.42 -15.43 -12.77
CA LEU A 89 -3.17 -15.20 -13.49
C LEU A 89 -3.14 -13.79 -14.10
N GLY A 90 -2.00 -13.11 -13.95
CA GLY A 90 -1.77 -11.75 -14.46
C GLY A 90 -2.31 -10.63 -13.58
N ARG A 91 -3.08 -10.93 -12.52
CA ARG A 91 -3.59 -9.94 -11.56
C ARG A 91 -3.39 -10.31 -10.09
N ALA A 92 -2.55 -11.31 -9.82
CA ALA A 92 -2.25 -11.75 -8.47
C ALA A 92 -0.77 -12.06 -8.29
N MET A 93 -0.33 -12.08 -7.04
CA MET A 93 1.02 -12.46 -6.61
C MET A 93 0.90 -13.38 -5.41
N VAL A 94 1.74 -14.41 -5.36
CA VAL A 94 1.97 -15.17 -4.12
C VAL A 94 3.04 -14.44 -3.33
N CYS A 95 2.72 -14.11 -2.08
CA CYS A 95 3.57 -13.34 -1.20
C CYS A 95 3.81 -14.08 0.11
N LYS A 96 4.91 -13.79 0.79
CA LYS A 96 5.15 -14.17 2.18
C LYS A 96 4.24 -13.33 3.08
N LYS A 97 3.62 -13.95 4.07
CA LYS A 97 3.00 -13.23 5.20
C LYS A 97 4.12 -12.55 6.00
N LEU A 98 3.90 -11.29 6.35
CA LEU A 98 4.84 -10.48 7.11
C LEU A 98 4.12 -9.85 8.30
N GLU A 99 4.88 -9.63 9.37
CA GLU A 99 4.48 -8.71 10.42
C GLU A 99 4.70 -7.29 9.89
N MET A 100 3.61 -6.52 9.81
CA MET A 100 3.64 -5.20 9.21
C MET A 100 3.94 -4.15 10.27
N PHE A 101 4.89 -3.24 9.99
CA PHE A 101 4.96 -1.99 10.75
C PHE A 101 3.71 -1.14 10.48
N PRO A 102 3.08 -0.53 11.51
CA PRO A 102 1.86 0.25 11.35
C PRO A 102 2.15 1.67 10.83
N ILE A 103 3.07 1.80 9.88
CA ILE A 103 3.56 3.06 9.30
C ILE A 103 3.32 3.05 7.79
N GLU A 104 2.63 4.07 7.29
CA GLU A 104 2.61 4.38 5.86
C GLU A 104 3.86 5.18 5.50
N CYS A 105 4.83 4.51 4.86
CA CYS A 105 6.11 5.11 4.49
C CYS A 105 5.97 5.99 3.23
N VAL A 106 5.48 7.22 3.39
CA VAL A 106 5.26 8.16 2.28
C VAL A 106 6.49 9.04 2.03
N VAL A 107 6.96 9.06 0.78
CA VAL A 107 8.01 9.97 0.32
C VAL A 107 7.43 11.01 -0.63
N ARG A 108 7.79 12.28 -0.45
CA ARG A 108 7.33 13.39 -1.30
C ARG A 108 8.49 14.07 -2.00
N GLY A 109 8.46 14.11 -3.32
CA GLY A 109 9.34 14.95 -4.13
C GLY A 109 8.70 16.28 -4.58
N TYR A 110 7.38 16.40 -4.41
CA TYR A 110 6.58 17.56 -4.80
C TYR A 110 5.53 17.84 -3.73
N ILE A 111 5.24 19.13 -3.50
CA ILE A 111 4.28 19.55 -2.49
C ILE A 111 2.85 19.50 -3.03
N SER A 112 2.00 18.67 -2.41
CA SER A 112 0.59 18.50 -2.82
C SER A 112 -0.22 17.84 -1.71
N GLY A 113 -1.54 17.72 -1.91
CA GLY A 113 -2.42 16.98 -1.01
C GLY A 113 -2.41 17.48 0.44
N SER A 114 -2.44 16.55 1.40
CA SER A 114 -2.36 16.87 2.84
C SER A 114 -1.09 17.64 3.20
N GLY A 115 0.06 17.29 2.61
CA GLY A 115 1.31 18.00 2.87
C GLY A 115 1.28 19.49 2.50
N TYR A 116 0.56 19.88 1.43
CA TYR A 116 0.40 21.30 1.12
C TYR A 116 -0.48 22.03 2.16
N LYS A 117 -1.50 21.35 2.71
CA LYS A 117 -2.32 21.93 3.77
C LYS A 117 -1.51 22.18 5.05
N ASP A 118 -0.68 21.22 5.44
CA ASP A 118 0.18 21.33 6.62
C ASP A 118 1.21 22.45 6.45
N TYR A 119 1.81 22.55 5.27
CA TYR A 119 2.75 23.62 4.93
C TYR A 119 2.11 25.01 4.98
N LEU A 120 0.90 25.19 4.46
CA LEU A 120 0.21 26.48 4.55
C LEU A 120 -0.10 26.86 6.01
N ALA A 121 -0.36 25.87 6.87
CA ALA A 121 -0.68 26.11 8.28
C ALA A 121 0.56 26.41 9.13
N THR A 122 1.68 25.74 8.86
CA THR A 122 2.84 25.71 9.78
C THR A 122 4.20 26.01 9.13
N GLY A 123 4.28 25.94 7.79
CA GLY A 123 5.56 25.94 7.07
C GLY A 123 6.27 24.58 7.08
N GLU A 124 5.65 23.54 7.65
CA GLU A 124 6.26 22.23 7.87
C GLU A 124 5.37 21.09 7.38
N ILE A 125 5.97 19.92 7.12
CA ILE A 125 5.27 18.66 6.85
C ILE A 125 5.89 17.56 7.69
N CYS A 126 5.13 16.96 8.62
CA CYS A 126 5.64 15.88 9.49
C CYS A 126 6.93 16.28 10.25
N GLY A 127 7.06 17.54 10.66
CA GLY A 127 8.26 18.11 11.31
C GLY A 127 9.36 18.58 10.36
N ASN A 128 9.25 18.32 9.05
CA ASN A 128 10.19 18.82 8.05
C ASN A 128 9.88 20.29 7.72
N LYS A 129 10.77 21.21 8.11
CA LYS A 129 10.69 22.62 7.73
C LYS A 129 10.96 22.81 6.24
N LEU A 130 10.06 23.52 5.56
CA LEU A 130 10.19 23.78 4.14
C LEU A 130 10.55 25.25 3.84
N PRO A 131 11.19 25.54 2.70
CA PRO A 131 11.41 26.91 2.25
C PRO A 131 10.10 27.69 2.14
N ALA A 132 10.13 28.99 2.41
CA ALA A 132 8.99 29.87 2.22
C ALA A 132 8.67 30.06 0.73
N GLY A 133 7.40 30.36 0.42
CA GLY A 133 6.95 30.73 -0.92
C GLY A 133 6.68 29.56 -1.88
N LEU A 134 6.59 28.33 -1.37
CA LEU A 134 6.18 27.19 -2.18
C LEU A 134 4.67 27.24 -2.49
N ASN A 135 4.31 26.85 -3.71
CA ASN A 135 2.96 26.75 -4.22
C ASN A 135 2.56 25.29 -4.41
N PHE A 136 1.26 25.04 -4.56
CA PHE A 136 0.75 23.71 -4.85
C PHE A 136 1.37 23.14 -6.14
N GLY A 137 2.00 21.97 -6.04
CA GLY A 137 2.65 21.28 -7.16
C GLY A 137 4.13 21.60 -7.33
N ASP A 138 4.71 22.48 -6.52
CA ASP A 138 6.13 22.81 -6.61
C ASP A 138 7.01 21.62 -6.24
N LYS A 139 8.17 21.52 -6.89
CA LYS A 139 9.20 20.53 -6.58
C LYS A 139 9.88 20.90 -5.27
N LEU A 140 10.05 19.93 -4.38
CA LEU A 140 10.82 20.12 -3.15
C LEU A 140 12.32 20.15 -3.45
N PRO A 141 13.15 20.86 -2.64
CA PRO A 141 14.60 20.87 -2.81
C PRO A 141 15.19 19.45 -2.79
N GLU A 142 14.65 18.60 -1.92
CA GLU A 142 14.98 17.18 -1.79
C GLU A 142 13.71 16.37 -1.45
N PRO A 143 13.66 15.07 -1.81
CA PRO A 143 12.57 14.22 -1.36
C PRO A 143 12.58 14.10 0.17
N ILE A 144 11.42 14.24 0.79
CA ILE A 144 11.27 14.15 2.25
C ILE A 144 10.42 12.93 2.63
N PHE A 145 10.74 12.34 3.78
CA PHE A 145 9.93 11.31 4.42
C PHE A 145 8.82 11.97 5.25
N THR A 146 7.57 11.58 4.98
CA THR A 146 6.37 12.15 5.62
C THR A 146 5.46 11.03 6.09
N PRO A 147 5.85 10.31 7.14
CA PRO A 147 5.15 9.11 7.58
C PRO A 147 3.74 9.42 8.05
N ALA A 148 2.85 8.44 7.91
CA ALA A 148 1.56 8.46 8.58
C ALA A 148 1.37 7.20 9.43
N TYR A 149 0.81 7.34 10.62
CA TYR A 149 0.37 6.21 11.42
C TYR A 149 -0.89 5.60 10.81
N LYS A 150 -0.85 4.29 10.60
CA LYS A 150 -2.00 3.55 10.09
C LYS A 150 -2.98 3.28 11.24
N ALA A 151 -4.00 4.12 11.33
CA ALA A 151 -5.04 3.99 12.33
C ALA A 151 -5.91 2.73 12.12
N GLU A 152 -6.71 2.38 13.13
CA GLU A 152 -7.63 1.25 13.05
C GLU A 152 -8.69 1.45 11.95
N LEU A 153 -9.32 0.34 11.53
CA LEU A 153 -10.23 0.32 10.40
C LEU A 153 -11.43 1.26 10.62
N GLY A 154 -11.45 2.38 9.91
CA GLY A 154 -12.53 3.39 9.98
C GLY A 154 -12.04 4.78 10.36
N GLU A 155 -10.81 4.90 10.85
CA GLU A 155 -10.16 6.17 11.12
C GLU A 155 -9.28 6.63 9.95
N HIS A 156 -8.92 7.91 9.94
CA HIS A 156 -8.01 8.47 8.95
C HIS A 156 -6.56 8.28 9.40
N ASP A 157 -5.68 7.96 8.45
CA ASP A 157 -4.24 7.93 8.71
C ASP A 157 -3.78 9.31 9.23
N GLU A 158 -2.98 9.30 10.28
CA GLU A 158 -2.48 10.51 10.94
C GLU A 158 -1.05 10.79 10.52
N ASN A 159 -0.74 11.98 9.99
CA ASN A 159 0.63 12.39 9.72
C ASN A 159 1.42 12.45 11.04
N ILE A 160 2.53 11.74 11.12
CA ILE A 160 3.39 11.70 12.32
C ILE A 160 4.80 12.18 12.00
N THR A 161 5.57 12.55 13.02
CA THR A 161 6.98 12.92 12.85
C THR A 161 7.87 11.69 12.80
N TYR A 162 9.14 11.88 12.42
CA TYR A 162 10.14 10.81 12.44
C TYR A 162 10.36 10.26 13.86
N GLU A 163 10.40 11.13 14.86
CA GLU A 163 10.56 10.74 16.27
C GLU A 163 9.43 9.81 16.70
N LYS A 164 8.21 10.07 16.20
CA LYS A 164 7.07 9.19 16.49
C LYS A 164 7.19 7.83 15.80
N VAL A 165 7.78 7.76 14.61
CA VAL A 165 8.11 6.47 13.96
C VAL A 165 9.08 5.69 14.84
N VAL A 166 10.15 6.33 15.32
CA VAL A 166 11.15 5.72 16.22
C VAL A 166 10.49 5.18 17.49
N GLU A 167 9.56 5.91 18.09
CA GLU A 167 8.80 5.42 19.26
C GLU A 167 7.97 4.17 18.97
N ILE A 168 7.42 4.04 17.76
CA ILE A 168 6.49 2.96 17.38
C ILE A 168 7.25 1.70 16.97
N VAL A 169 8.31 1.84 16.16
CA VAL A 169 9.01 0.68 15.56
C VAL A 169 10.43 0.49 16.09
N GLY A 170 10.96 1.42 16.88
CA GLY A 170 12.35 1.42 17.31
C GLY A 170 13.29 2.05 16.27
N GLU A 171 14.41 2.62 16.75
CA GLU A 171 15.38 3.36 15.92
C GLU A 171 15.98 2.49 14.81
N GLU A 172 16.35 1.24 15.12
CA GLU A 172 16.90 0.29 14.15
C GLU A 172 15.97 0.07 12.94
N HIS A 173 14.66 0.02 13.15
CA HIS A 173 13.69 -0.18 12.07
C HIS A 173 13.30 1.12 11.37
N ALA A 174 13.41 2.25 12.05
CA ALA A 174 13.14 3.56 11.46
C ALA A 174 14.25 3.99 10.48
N ASP A 175 15.51 3.65 10.78
CA ASP A 175 16.70 4.00 10.00
C ASP A 175 17.00 3.04 8.81
N ALA A 176 16.28 1.92 8.69
CA ALA A 176 16.56 0.84 7.73
C ALA A 176 15.98 1.07 6.31
#